data_AF-A0A815SNR4-F1
#
_entry.id   AF-A0A815SNR4-F1
#
_cell.length_a   1.000
_cell.length_b   1.000
_cell.length_c   1.000
_cell.angle_alpha   90.00
_cell.angle_beta   90.00
_cell.angle_gamma   90.00
#
_symmetry.space_group_name_H-M   'P 1'
#
loop_
_entity.id
_entity.type
_entity.pdbx_description
1 polymer ?
#
loop_
_entity_poly.entity_id
_entity_poly.type
_entity_poly.pdbx_seq_one_letter_code
_entity_poly.pdbx_strand_id
1 'polypeptide(L)'
;MTDLKSFHFYTQFNKEPLDVESFLSTFQTQFWIDHHWTFGIYETYLYTIPYHFNNLKGFIDFDRIKSNNLEILNSPKAWSHVKSMDFSDSSNFNLNIIKQLKSKMPNLTSIFFTYRMVDDLSTNNNETNQIDITLDSVTTVRCEISNLQSIKR
;
A
#
# COMPACT_ATOMS: atom_id res chain seq x y z
N MET A 1 -36.84 -1.29 -4.72
CA MET A 1 -35.62 -0.59 -5.16
C MET A 1 -34.51 -1.05 -4.22
N THR A 2 -33.38 -1.53 -4.74
CA THR A 2 -32.28 -2.01 -3.90
C THR A 2 -31.23 -0.92 -3.88
N ASP A 3 -31.01 -0.31 -2.72
CA ASP A 3 -30.03 0.76 -2.59
C ASP A 3 -28.62 0.19 -2.55
N LEU A 4 -27.71 0.82 -3.28
CA LEU A 4 -26.29 0.48 -3.28
C LEU A 4 -25.70 0.86 -1.91
N LYS A 5 -25.40 -0.14 -1.08
CA LYS A 5 -24.84 0.08 0.27
C LYS A 5 -23.39 0.55 0.25
N SER A 6 -22.59 0.04 -0.67
CA SER A 6 -21.19 0.40 -0.82
C SER A 6 -20.67 0.09 -2.22
N PHE A 7 -19.65 0.83 -2.63
CA PHE A 7 -18.92 0.64 -3.89
C PHE A 7 -17.43 0.56 -3.58
N HIS A 8 -16.77 -0.49 -4.07
CA HIS A 8 -15.36 -0.77 -3.78
C HIS A 8 -14.64 -1.13 -5.06
N PHE A 9 -13.49 -0.52 -5.29
CA PHE A 9 -12.69 -0.83 -6.47
C PHE A 9 -11.20 -0.65 -6.20
N TYR A 10 -10.41 -1.32 -7.02
CA TYR A 10 -8.96 -1.23 -7.09
C TYR A 10 -8.59 -1.39 -8.57
N THR A 11 -7.95 -0.39 -9.15
CA THR A 11 -7.58 -0.37 -10.56
C THR A 11 -6.18 0.21 -10.75
N GLN A 12 -5.54 -0.19 -11.83
CA GLN A 12 -4.26 0.34 -12.27
C GLN A 12 -4.46 1.02 -13.63
N PHE A 13 -4.07 2.28 -13.73
CA PHE A 13 -3.99 3.00 -14.99
C PHE A 13 -2.77 2.57 -15.80
N ASN A 14 -2.80 2.84 -17.11
CA ASN A 14 -1.65 2.61 -17.98
C ASN A 14 -0.39 3.28 -17.41
N LYS A 15 0.80 2.79 -17.79
CA LYS A 15 2.11 3.19 -17.21
C LYS A 15 2.45 4.68 -17.29
N GLU A 16 1.64 5.51 -17.93
CA GLU A 16 1.86 6.94 -17.93
C GLU A 16 1.43 7.53 -16.58
N PRO A 17 2.25 8.43 -16.00
CA PRO A 17 1.92 9.05 -14.73
C PRO A 17 0.61 9.84 -14.86
N LEU A 18 -0.36 9.48 -14.03
CA LEU A 18 -1.61 10.22 -13.90
C LEU A 18 -1.29 11.62 -13.34
N ASP A 19 -1.78 12.68 -13.98
CA ASP A 19 -1.83 14.01 -13.35
C ASP A 19 -2.85 13.95 -12.21
N VAL A 20 -2.36 13.63 -11.02
CA VAL A 20 -3.20 13.33 -9.86
C VAL A 20 -4.01 14.55 -9.43
N GLU A 21 -3.46 15.76 -9.54
CA GLU A 21 -4.18 16.98 -9.13
C GLU A 21 -5.33 17.30 -10.07
N SER A 22 -5.07 17.22 -11.38
CA SER A 22 -6.11 17.39 -12.40
C SER A 22 -7.18 16.31 -12.30
N PHE A 23 -6.78 15.05 -12.07
CA PHE A 23 -7.70 13.94 -11.84
C PHE A 23 -8.57 14.18 -10.60
N LEU A 24 -7.98 14.56 -9.47
CA LEU A 24 -8.71 14.80 -8.22
C LEU A 24 -9.73 15.93 -8.37
N SER A 25 -9.32 17.05 -8.98
CA SER A 25 -10.20 18.19 -9.26
C SER A 25 -11.38 17.81 -10.18
N THR A 26 -11.09 17.07 -11.25
CA THR A 26 -12.12 16.57 -12.19
C THR A 26 -13.06 15.58 -11.51
N PHE A 27 -12.53 14.66 -10.72
CA PHE A 27 -13.31 13.66 -10.01
C PHE A 27 -14.26 14.31 -8.99
N GLN A 28 -13.74 15.25 -8.20
CA GLN A 28 -14.51 16.01 -7.22
C GLN A 28 -15.64 16.84 -7.84
N THR A 29 -15.45 17.35 -9.06
CA THR A 29 -16.46 18.21 -9.70
C THR A 29 -17.47 17.44 -10.54
N GLN A 30 -17.07 16.34 -11.19
CA GLN A 30 -17.91 15.64 -12.17
C GLN A 30 -18.54 14.34 -11.64
N PHE A 31 -17.88 13.65 -10.71
CA PHE A 31 -18.28 12.30 -10.26
C PHE A 31 -18.73 12.27 -8.79
N TRP A 32 -18.54 13.36 -8.04
CA TRP A 32 -18.83 13.46 -6.61
C TRP A 32 -20.29 13.71 -6.24
N ILE A 33 -21.13 14.13 -7.20
CA ILE A 33 -22.39 14.82 -6.90
C ILE A 33 -23.38 14.01 -6.04
N ASP A 34 -23.19 12.69 -5.85
CA ASP A 34 -24.10 11.91 -4.99
C ASP A 34 -23.43 10.84 -4.09
N HIS A 35 -22.10 10.77 -4.06
CA HIS A 35 -21.40 9.63 -3.48
C HIS A 35 -20.25 10.08 -2.56
N HIS A 36 -20.46 9.98 -1.24
CA HIS A 36 -19.49 10.24 -0.16
C HIS A 36 -18.29 9.26 -0.17
N TRP A 37 -17.80 8.86 -1.35
CA TRP A 37 -16.80 7.82 -1.53
C TRP A 37 -15.41 8.39 -1.32
N THR A 38 -14.63 7.80 -0.42
CA THR A 38 -13.23 8.21 -0.32
C THR A 38 -12.36 7.33 -1.21
N PHE A 39 -11.35 7.90 -1.84
CA PHE A 39 -10.46 7.16 -2.72
C PHE A 39 -9.01 7.61 -2.54
N GLY A 40 -8.10 6.66 -2.71
CA GLY A 40 -6.66 6.84 -2.65
C GLY A 40 -6.03 6.62 -4.02
N ILE A 41 -4.99 7.40 -4.30
CA ILE A 41 -4.15 7.30 -5.48
C ILE A 41 -2.71 7.12 -5.04
N TYR A 42 -2.06 6.09 -5.57
CA TYR A 42 -0.63 5.87 -5.42
C TYR A 42 -0.04 5.51 -6.78
N GLU A 43 0.84 6.36 -7.31
CA GLU A 43 1.41 6.21 -8.65
C GLU A 43 0.31 6.03 -9.71
N THR A 44 0.18 4.83 -10.28
CA THR A 44 -0.82 4.48 -11.30
C THR A 44 -2.03 3.76 -10.72
N TYR A 45 -2.10 3.55 -9.40
CA TYR A 45 -3.20 2.84 -8.76
C TYR A 45 -4.24 3.80 -8.18
N LEU A 46 -5.52 3.47 -8.39
CA LEU A 46 -6.67 4.15 -7.79
C LEU A 46 -7.55 3.12 -7.09
N TYR A 47 -7.98 3.44 -5.86
CA TYR A 47 -8.77 2.53 -5.04
C TYR A 47 -9.67 3.26 -4.06
N THR A 48 -10.70 2.59 -3.55
CA THR A 48 -11.56 3.13 -2.48
C THR A 48 -10.90 3.05 -1.11
N ILE A 49 -11.19 4.01 -0.24
CA ILE A 49 -10.82 4.05 1.17
C ILE A 49 -12.11 4.03 2.04
N PRO A 50 -12.18 3.25 3.13
CA PRO A 50 -11.18 2.28 3.58
C PRO A 50 -10.87 1.23 2.50
N TYR A 51 -9.65 0.72 2.49
CA TYR A 51 -9.26 -0.34 1.57
C TYR A 51 -9.99 -1.62 1.95
N HIS A 52 -10.69 -2.23 0.99
CA HIS A 52 -11.60 -3.36 1.22
C HIS A 52 -11.05 -4.71 0.78
N PHE A 53 -9.92 -4.73 0.09
CA PHE A 53 -9.35 -5.96 -0.43
C PHE A 53 -8.32 -6.54 0.54
N ASN A 54 -8.22 -7.87 0.56
CA ASN A 54 -7.27 -8.57 1.43
C ASN A 54 -5.81 -8.34 1.02
N ASN A 55 -5.55 -8.08 -0.27
CA ASN A 55 -4.20 -8.02 -0.82
C ASN A 55 -3.89 -6.65 -1.42
N LEU A 56 -2.79 -6.05 -1.01
CA LEU A 56 -2.28 -4.79 -1.55
C LEU A 56 -1.05 -5.06 -2.43
N LYS A 57 -0.98 -4.49 -3.64
CA LYS A 57 0.15 -4.68 -4.56
C LYS A 57 0.88 -3.38 -4.84
N GLY A 58 2.22 -3.46 -4.85
CA GLY A 58 3.10 -2.42 -5.39
C GLY A 58 3.19 -1.15 -4.56
N PHE A 59 3.01 -1.24 -3.24
CA PHE A 59 2.82 -0.07 -2.39
C PHE A 59 3.68 -0.14 -1.13
N ILE A 60 4.56 0.85 -0.87
CA ILE A 60 5.30 0.98 0.41
C ILE A 60 5.14 2.35 1.05
N ASP A 61 4.99 3.41 0.26
CA ASP A 61 5.11 4.78 0.77
C ASP A 61 3.75 5.43 1.00
N PHE A 62 3.31 5.44 2.26
CA PHE A 62 2.05 6.06 2.68
C PHE A 62 2.03 7.59 2.53
N ASP A 63 3.19 8.24 2.53
CA ASP A 63 3.28 9.70 2.37
C ASP A 63 3.04 10.11 0.91
N ARG A 64 3.21 9.17 -0.03
CA ARG A 64 2.92 9.36 -1.46
C ARG A 64 1.46 9.09 -1.83
N ILE A 65 0.62 8.63 -0.89
CA ILE A 65 -0.81 8.46 -1.19
C ILE A 65 -1.49 9.82 -1.21
N LYS A 66 -2.13 10.12 -2.34
CA LYS A 66 -3.08 11.23 -2.42
C LYS A 66 -4.49 10.72 -2.21
N SER A 67 -5.32 11.49 -1.52
CA SER A 67 -6.72 11.17 -1.29
C SER A 67 -7.55 12.44 -1.34
N ASN A 68 -8.79 12.31 -1.76
CA ASN A 68 -9.78 13.39 -1.64
C ASN A 68 -10.18 13.66 -0.18
N ASN A 69 -9.81 12.79 0.75
CA ASN A 69 -9.92 13.00 2.19
C ASN A 69 -8.66 12.45 2.87
N LEU A 70 -7.77 13.34 3.30
CA LEU A 70 -6.48 12.96 3.89
C LEU A 70 -6.62 12.44 5.32
N GLU A 71 -7.64 12.86 6.05
CA GLU A 71 -7.84 12.46 7.45
C GLU A 71 -8.07 10.95 7.56
N ILE A 72 -8.81 10.36 6.61
CA ILE A 72 -9.10 8.93 6.64
C ILE A 72 -7.83 8.07 6.43
N LEU A 73 -6.82 8.55 5.70
CA LEU A 73 -5.59 7.80 5.41
C LEU A 73 -4.77 7.50 6.67
N ASN A 74 -4.93 8.33 7.70
CA ASN A 74 -4.28 8.18 8.99
C ASN A 74 -5.11 7.36 9.98
N SER A 75 -6.33 6.99 9.62
CA SER A 75 -7.14 6.08 10.43
C SER A 75 -6.61 4.65 10.33
N PRO A 76 -6.40 3.93 11.45
CA PRO A 76 -6.11 2.50 11.43
C PRO A 76 -7.19 1.67 10.72
N LYS A 77 -8.42 2.20 10.63
CA LYS A 77 -9.53 1.55 9.91
C LYS A 77 -9.30 1.54 8.39
N ALA A 78 -8.53 2.48 7.85
CA ALA A 78 -8.32 2.62 6.41
C ALA A 78 -7.67 1.39 5.79
N TRP A 79 -6.81 0.67 6.52
CA TRP A 79 -6.10 -0.50 5.99
C TRP A 79 -6.39 -1.77 6.78
N SER A 80 -7.40 -1.75 7.65
CA SER A 80 -7.73 -2.87 8.53
C SER A 80 -8.12 -4.16 7.80
N HIS A 81 -8.55 -4.11 6.53
CA HIS A 81 -8.85 -5.31 5.74
C HIS A 81 -7.63 -5.92 5.07
N VAL A 82 -6.50 -5.21 5.01
CA VAL A 82 -5.28 -5.72 4.37
C VAL A 82 -4.69 -6.83 5.22
N LYS A 83 -4.55 -8.01 4.61
CA LYS A 83 -3.95 -9.21 5.21
C LYS A 83 -2.64 -9.59 4.56
N SER A 84 -2.46 -9.25 3.29
CA SER A 84 -1.24 -9.52 2.54
C SER A 84 -0.81 -8.30 1.74
N MET A 85 0.50 -8.18 1.53
CA MET A 85 1.06 -7.20 0.63
C MET A 85 2.17 -7.78 -0.24
N ASP A 86 2.24 -7.30 -1.47
CA ASP A 86 3.22 -7.72 -2.48
C ASP A 86 4.04 -6.53 -2.94
N PHE A 87 5.35 -6.66 -2.83
CA PHE A 87 6.33 -5.65 -3.17
C PHE A 87 7.17 -6.10 -4.36
N SER A 88 7.24 -5.23 -5.36
CA SER A 88 8.16 -5.43 -6.49
C SER A 88 9.62 -5.30 -6.10
N ASP A 89 9.95 -4.58 -5.01
CA ASP A 89 11.31 -4.34 -4.55
C ASP A 89 11.35 -4.19 -3.02
N SER A 90 12.27 -4.90 -2.36
CA SER A 90 12.49 -4.80 -0.92
C SER A 90 13.40 -3.62 -0.52
N SER A 91 14.01 -2.91 -1.47
CA SER A 91 14.93 -1.79 -1.19
C SER A 91 14.33 -0.68 -0.32
N ASN A 92 13.01 -0.49 -0.40
CA ASN A 92 12.29 0.52 0.39
C ASN A 92 11.82 -0.02 1.76
N PHE A 93 12.09 -1.28 2.09
CA PHE A 93 11.63 -1.90 3.33
C PHE A 93 12.59 -1.59 4.48
N ASN A 94 12.34 -0.48 5.19
CA ASN A 94 13.14 -0.01 6.33
C ASN A 94 12.34 0.06 7.64
N LEU A 95 12.99 0.39 8.76
CA LEU A 95 12.34 0.51 10.08
C LEU A 95 11.16 1.49 10.11
N ASN A 96 11.21 2.58 9.34
CA ASN A 96 10.10 3.52 9.26
C ASN A 96 8.87 2.86 8.63
N ILE A 97 9.06 2.10 7.54
CA ILE A 97 7.98 1.34 6.91
C ILE A 97 7.42 0.29 7.87
N ILE A 98 8.27 -0.44 8.61
CA ILE A 98 7.81 -1.41 9.61
C ILE A 98 6.93 -0.73 10.68
N LYS A 99 7.33 0.44 11.20
CA LYS A 99 6.51 1.24 12.13
C LYS A 99 5.15 1.60 11.52
N GLN A 100 5.16 2.05 10.27
CA GLN A 100 3.93 2.44 9.57
C GLN A 100 3.01 1.24 9.33
N LEU A 101 3.54 0.08 8.93
CA LEU A 101 2.76 -1.14 8.75
C LEU A 101 2.12 -1.60 10.06
N LYS A 102 2.87 -1.61 11.17
CA LYS A 102 2.34 -1.97 12.50
C LYS A 102 1.17 -1.07 12.93
N SER A 103 1.28 0.23 12.64
CA SER A 103 0.26 1.23 13.01
C SER A 103 -0.96 1.22 12.09
N LYS A 104 -0.73 1.17 10.77
CA LYS A 104 -1.78 1.35 9.76
C LYS A 104 -2.47 0.04 9.38
N MET A 105 -1.77 -1.10 9.40
CA MET A 105 -2.25 -2.41 8.92
C MET A 105 -2.21 -3.48 10.03
N PRO A 106 -3.05 -3.37 11.07
CA PRO A 106 -3.00 -4.26 12.24
C PRO A 106 -3.30 -5.73 11.93
N ASN A 107 -3.96 -6.02 10.80
CA ASN A 107 -4.32 -7.37 10.38
C ASN A 107 -3.38 -7.95 9.30
N LEU A 108 -2.25 -7.27 9.02
CA LEU A 108 -1.26 -7.75 8.07
C LEU A 108 -0.61 -9.03 8.62
N THR A 109 -0.71 -10.11 7.83
CA THR A 109 -0.18 -11.44 8.20
C THR A 109 0.87 -11.97 7.23
N SER A 110 0.91 -11.43 6.01
CA SER A 110 1.81 -11.91 4.95
C SER A 110 2.46 -10.77 4.18
N ILE A 111 3.76 -10.89 3.93
CA ILE A 111 4.54 -9.97 3.11
C ILE A 111 5.28 -10.75 2.02
N PHE A 112 5.10 -10.34 0.77
CA PHE A 112 5.71 -10.95 -0.41
C PHE A 112 6.67 -9.95 -1.09
N PHE A 113 7.84 -10.42 -1.51
CA PHE A 113 8.84 -9.65 -2.25
C PHE A 113 9.17 -10.35 -3.56
N THR A 114 9.15 -9.64 -4.69
CA THR A 114 9.48 -10.18 -6.01
C THR A 114 10.93 -9.96 -6.44
N TYR A 115 11.72 -9.18 -5.68
CA TYR A 115 13.11 -8.86 -6.02
C TYR A 115 14.02 -8.80 -4.78
N ARG A 116 15.32 -9.09 -4.99
CA ARG A 116 16.39 -9.28 -3.98
C ARG A 116 16.12 -8.60 -2.63
N MET A 117 15.93 -9.39 -1.57
CA MET A 117 16.37 -8.98 -0.23
C MET A 117 17.88 -8.73 -0.33
N VAL A 118 18.28 -7.46 -0.34
CA VAL A 118 19.66 -7.12 -0.04
C VAL A 118 19.77 -7.22 1.47
N ASP A 119 20.56 -8.19 1.92
CA ASP A 119 21.00 -8.34 3.30
C ASP A 119 21.50 -6.97 3.81
N ASP A 120 20.69 -6.31 4.62
CA ASP A 120 21.09 -5.56 5.82
C ASP A 120 19.88 -4.79 6.38
N LEU A 121 19.05 -5.50 7.15
CA LEU A 121 18.35 -4.88 8.28
C LEU A 121 19.32 -4.62 9.46
N SER A 122 20.64 -4.72 9.24
CA SER A 122 21.65 -4.38 10.24
C SER A 122 21.70 -2.86 10.43
N THR A 123 21.00 -2.41 11.48
CA THR A 123 21.52 -1.48 12.47
C THR A 123 22.76 -0.70 12.05
N ASN A 124 22.55 0.50 11.51
CA ASN A 124 23.46 1.60 11.84
C ASN A 124 23.32 1.87 13.34
N ASN A 125 24.16 1.18 14.10
CA ASN A 125 24.42 1.41 15.52
C ASN A 125 24.84 2.88 15.69
N ASN A 126 23.93 3.73 16.15
CA ASN A 126 24.25 4.95 16.91
C ASN A 126 23.03 5.63 17.57
N GLU A 127 21.87 4.97 17.67
CA GLU A 127 20.76 5.50 18.48
C GLU A 127 20.32 4.47 19.52
N THR A 128 20.60 4.80 20.78
CA THR A 128 20.35 4.07 22.04
C THR A 128 18.87 3.89 22.40
N ASN A 129 17.95 3.90 21.43
CA ASN A 129 16.53 3.64 21.63
C ASN A 129 16.03 2.62 20.60
N GLN A 130 16.60 1.42 20.63
CA GLN A 130 16.12 0.29 19.86
C GLN A 130 14.78 -0.18 20.46
N ILE A 131 13.71 0.55 20.15
CA ILE A 131 12.35 0.07 20.37
C ILE A 131 12.21 -1.16 19.49
N ASP A 132 11.95 -2.30 20.12
CA ASP A 132 11.72 -3.57 19.45
C ASP A 132 10.44 -3.45 18.61
N ILE A 133 10.60 -3.06 17.35
CA ILE A 133 9.48 -2.85 16.42
C ILE A 133 9.38 -4.11 15.57
N THR A 134 8.67 -5.07 16.12
CA THR A 134 8.33 -6.33 15.48
C THR A 134 6.95 -6.24 14.81
N LEU A 135 6.78 -6.97 13.69
CA LEU A 135 5.48 -7.20 13.05
C LEU A 135 4.92 -8.52 13.55
N ASP A 136 4.48 -8.56 14.82
CA ASP A 136 4.09 -9.80 15.51
C ASP A 136 2.95 -10.56 14.81
N SER A 137 2.11 -9.84 14.06
CA SER A 137 1.01 -10.41 13.27
C SER A 137 1.46 -11.07 11.97
N VAL A 138 2.66 -10.74 11.47
CA VAL A 138 3.20 -11.27 10.22
C VAL A 138 3.79 -12.65 10.47
N THR A 139 3.11 -13.65 9.95
CA THR A 139 3.50 -15.07 10.07
C THR A 139 4.18 -15.59 8.81
N THR A 140 4.04 -14.88 7.69
CA THR A 140 4.58 -15.30 6.40
C THR A 140 5.38 -14.17 5.77
N VAL A 141 6.65 -14.43 5.49
CA VAL A 141 7.48 -13.59 4.62
C VAL A 141 8.00 -14.48 3.50
N ARG A 142 7.72 -14.13 2.25
CA ARG A 142 8.19 -14.88 1.07
C ARG A 142 8.93 -13.96 0.12
N CYS A 143 10.11 -14.39 -0.30
CA CYS A 143 10.86 -13.77 -1.38
C CYS A 143 10.79 -14.69 -2.61
N GLU A 144 10.20 -14.22 -3.70
CA GLU A 144 10.22 -14.89 -4.99
C GLU A 144 11.32 -14.25 -5.83
N ILE A 145 12.35 -15.02 -6.18
CA ILE A 145 13.41 -14.55 -7.08
C ILE A 145 12.89 -14.75 -8.50
N SER A 146 12.57 -13.68 -9.22
CA SER A 146 12.28 -13.75 -10.65
C SER A 146 13.57 -14.06 -11.43
N ASN A 147 13.93 -15.33 -11.57
CA ASN A 147 14.97 -15.77 -12.49
C ASN A 147 14.43 -16.96 -13.29
N LEU A 148 14.04 -16.71 -14.55
CA LEU A 148 14.01 -17.69 -15.65
C LEU A 148 13.49 -17.01 -16.93
N GLN A 149 14.34 -16.21 -17.60
CA GLN A 149 14.35 -16.07 -19.06
C GLN A 149 15.53 -15.20 -19.52
N SER A 150 16.68 -15.84 -19.81
CA SER A 150 17.63 -15.53 -20.90
C SER A 150 19.02 -16.14 -20.65
N ILE A 151 19.11 -17.47 -20.61
CA ILE A 151 20.30 -18.15 -21.12
C ILE A 151 19.82 -18.97 -22.31
N LYS A 152 19.78 -18.33 -23.48
CA LYS A 152 19.74 -19.08 -24.75
C LYS A 152 21.14 -19.68 -24.95
N ARG A 153 21.15 -20.98 -25.25
CA ARG A 153 22.32 -21.75 -25.70
C ARG A 153 22.91 -21.14 -26.97
#